data_AF-A0A352M1H3-F1
#
_entry.id   AF-A0A352M1H3-F1
#
_cell.length_a   1.000
_cell.length_b   1.000
_cell.length_c   1.000
_cell.angle_alpha   90.00
_cell.angle_beta   90.00
_cell.angle_gamma   90.00
#
_symmetry.space_group_name_H-M   'P 1'
#
loop_
_entity.id
_entity.type
_entity.pdbx_description
1 polymer ?
#
loop_
_entity_poly.entity_id
_entity_poly.type
_entity_poly.pdbx_seq_one_letter_code
_entity_poly.pdbx_strand_id
1 'polypeptide(L)'
;MLIKTAVFDRDGRILNVSEYAYDGDGYPGECTEYNPTGSVSSKLTRIYDKDHNLLESKYFEDGDELVYIYTYHYSAGMVEEIRHSARENTEEKIAFKYEGERLIQRSYPNKEDGSIITETYYYDEKSLTGVTGRDGAGIEIFKWNYICDTQKYPLIEEYIDYIKNIWISRTFEYDQNHSLLKYIHSLETDSDKTITITIFTYSREGDLIKSIYDGHKKNKLVETVIFDKESLPVKSIEYDDNGRPLKHYKYEFRQFYSEKIVIDSKIMMTEENIKMECTRNMRLIEGNIDLYSIEKGKSPENLDTLVKSGHLSKLPKCPRDGRYSFSLTEDGLLNLNCSFHGNLY
;
A
#
# COMPACT_ATOMS: atom_id res chain seq x y z
N MET A 1 -11.31 -22.40 11.58
CA MET A 1 -11.96 -21.28 12.32
C MET A 1 -12.37 -20.19 11.34
N LEU A 2 -13.44 -19.42 11.59
CA LEU A 2 -13.83 -18.28 10.76
C LEU A 2 -13.71 -16.97 11.55
N ILE A 3 -13.02 -15.97 11.00
CA ILE A 3 -12.92 -14.62 11.57
C ILE A 3 -13.43 -13.61 10.54
N LYS A 4 -14.17 -12.60 10.99
CA LYS A 4 -14.60 -11.47 10.15
C LYS A 4 -14.07 -10.16 10.74
N THR A 5 -13.59 -9.28 9.88
CA THR A 5 -13.12 -7.93 10.24
C THR A 5 -13.81 -6.91 9.36
N ALA A 6 -14.08 -5.72 9.89
CA ALA A 6 -14.63 -4.60 9.13
C ALA A 6 -13.73 -3.37 9.29
N VAL A 7 -13.49 -2.68 8.19
CA VAL A 7 -12.80 -1.38 8.16
C VAL A 7 -13.86 -0.31 7.98
N PHE A 8 -13.80 0.74 8.79
CA PHE A 8 -14.76 1.85 8.75
C PHE A 8 -14.09 3.15 8.30
N ASP A 9 -14.84 4.04 7.64
CA ASP A 9 -14.41 5.41 7.35
C ASP A 9 -14.56 6.31 8.59
N ARG A 10 -14.22 7.60 8.43
CA ARG A 10 -14.31 8.60 9.50
C ARG A 10 -15.74 8.87 9.98
N ASP A 11 -16.75 8.55 9.17
CA ASP A 11 -18.16 8.72 9.48
C ASP A 11 -18.76 7.43 10.10
N GLY A 12 -17.96 6.37 10.26
CA GLY A 12 -18.39 5.08 10.79
C GLY A 12 -19.07 4.19 9.75
N ARG A 13 -18.95 4.48 8.45
CA ARG A 13 -19.45 3.62 7.37
C ARG A 13 -18.45 2.53 7.05
N ILE A 14 -18.94 1.37 6.61
CA ILE A 14 -18.06 0.26 6.25
C ILE A 14 -17.38 0.54 4.90
N LEU A 15 -16.05 0.50 4.88
CA LEU A 15 -15.23 0.59 3.68
C LEU A 15 -14.94 -0.78 3.06
N ASN A 16 -14.68 -1.77 3.90
CA ASN A 16 -14.37 -3.14 3.48
C ASN A 16 -14.70 -4.10 4.61
N VAL A 17 -15.10 -5.32 4.25
CA VAL A 17 -15.16 -6.44 5.18
C VAL A 17 -14.27 -7.54 4.67
N SER A 18 -13.53 -8.17 5.58
CA SER A 18 -12.68 -9.32 5.24
C SER A 18 -13.15 -10.52 6.07
N GLU A 19 -13.22 -11.67 5.42
CA GLU A 19 -13.55 -12.95 6.03
C GLU A 19 -12.38 -13.91 5.85
N TYR A 20 -11.87 -14.45 6.96
CA TYR A 20 -10.72 -15.34 7.00
C TYR A 20 -11.16 -16.73 7.45
N ALA A 21 -10.93 -17.73 6.60
CA ALA A 21 -11.08 -19.13 6.94
C ALA A 21 -9.71 -19.73 7.25
N TYR A 22 -9.60 -20.29 8.45
CA TYR A 22 -8.43 -20.99 8.95
C TYR A 22 -8.66 -22.50 8.97
N ASP A 23 -7.62 -23.26 8.69
CA ASP A 23 -7.60 -24.71 8.85
C ASP A 23 -7.64 -25.14 10.34
N GLY A 24 -7.48 -26.45 10.58
CA GLY A 24 -7.47 -27.02 11.93
C GLY A 24 -6.26 -26.62 12.77
N ASP A 25 -5.16 -26.24 12.12
CA ASP A 25 -3.89 -25.88 12.74
C ASP A 25 -3.73 -24.35 12.91
N GLY A 26 -4.71 -23.58 12.44
CA GLY A 26 -4.79 -22.14 12.60
C GLY A 26 -4.11 -21.35 11.48
N TYR A 27 -3.82 -21.97 10.34
CA TYR A 27 -3.28 -21.28 9.16
C TYR A 27 -4.40 -20.79 8.25
N PRO A 28 -4.28 -19.59 7.67
CA PRO A 28 -5.32 -19.00 6.82
C PRO A 28 -5.34 -19.67 5.44
N GLY A 29 -6.34 -20.51 5.18
CA GLY A 29 -6.53 -21.17 3.88
C GLY A 29 -7.29 -20.31 2.87
N GLU A 30 -8.17 -19.42 3.32
CA GLU A 30 -8.93 -18.52 2.44
C GLU A 30 -9.14 -17.15 3.11
N CYS A 31 -9.06 -16.09 2.30
CA CYS A 31 -9.49 -14.75 2.66
C CYS A 31 -10.40 -14.21 1.56
N THR A 32 -11.59 -13.74 1.92
CA THR A 32 -12.52 -13.08 1.00
C THR A 32 -12.74 -11.66 1.47
N GLU A 33 -12.51 -10.69 0.59
CA GLU A 33 -12.82 -9.29 0.84
C GLU A 33 -14.11 -8.90 0.14
N TYR A 34 -14.88 -8.05 0.80
CA TYR A 34 -16.16 -7.56 0.35
C TYR A 34 -16.13 -6.04 0.26
N ASN A 35 -16.71 -5.52 -0.81
CA ASN A 35 -17.04 -4.10 -0.93
C ASN A 35 -18.10 -3.71 0.12
N PRO A 36 -18.32 -2.39 0.34
CA PRO A 36 -19.35 -1.89 1.27
C PRO A 36 -20.77 -2.43 1.03
N THR A 37 -21.06 -2.91 -0.19
CA THR A 37 -22.36 -3.47 -0.59
C THR A 37 -22.48 -4.98 -0.34
N GLY A 38 -21.43 -5.61 0.17
CA GLY A 38 -21.38 -7.04 0.42
C GLY A 38 -21.06 -7.90 -0.81
N SER A 39 -20.77 -7.29 -1.97
CA SER A 39 -20.22 -8.02 -3.12
C SER A 39 -18.75 -8.38 -2.87
N VAL A 40 -18.31 -9.55 -3.34
CA VAL A 40 -16.91 -9.96 -3.25
C VAL A 40 -16.07 -9.04 -4.13
N SER A 41 -15.12 -8.33 -3.51
CA SER A 41 -14.13 -7.49 -4.21
C SER A 41 -12.92 -8.30 -4.63
N SER A 42 -12.45 -9.18 -3.75
CA SER A 42 -11.28 -10.02 -3.99
C SER A 42 -11.36 -11.29 -3.16
N LYS A 43 -10.64 -12.32 -3.60
CA LYS A 43 -10.49 -13.57 -2.88
C LYS A 43 -9.04 -14.05 -2.99
N LEU A 44 -8.53 -14.61 -1.91
CA LEU A 44 -7.19 -15.17 -1.80
C LEU A 44 -7.29 -16.58 -1.23
N THR A 45 -6.77 -17.58 -1.93
CA THR A 45 -6.71 -18.97 -1.44
C THR A 45 -5.27 -19.39 -1.28
N ARG A 46 -4.97 -20.18 -0.24
CA ARG A 46 -3.62 -20.66 0.07
C ARG A 46 -3.62 -22.17 0.30
N ILE A 47 -2.58 -22.83 -0.21
CA ILE A 47 -2.33 -24.26 -0.02
C ILE A 47 -0.98 -24.43 0.65
N TYR A 48 -0.94 -25.28 1.67
CA TYR A 48 0.25 -25.54 2.47
C TYR A 48 0.68 -27.00 2.36
N ASP A 49 1.96 -27.28 2.55
CA ASP A 49 2.44 -28.65 2.78
C ASP A 49 2.18 -29.10 4.23
N LYS A 50 2.61 -30.33 4.54
CA LYS A 50 2.49 -30.94 5.87
C LYS A 50 3.32 -30.26 6.97
N ASP A 51 4.32 -29.48 6.57
CA ASP A 51 5.23 -28.74 7.46
C ASP A 51 4.79 -27.26 7.52
N HIS A 52 3.61 -26.94 6.98
CA HIS A 52 2.99 -25.63 6.89
C HIS A 52 3.77 -24.59 6.06
N ASN A 53 4.58 -25.04 5.11
CA ASN A 53 5.15 -24.17 4.10
C ASN A 53 4.09 -23.86 3.03
N LEU A 54 3.99 -22.61 2.60
CA LEU A 54 3.04 -22.17 1.58
C LEU A 54 3.46 -22.72 0.21
N LEU A 55 2.69 -23.62 -0.40
CA LEU A 55 2.98 -24.18 -1.72
C LEU A 55 2.40 -23.35 -2.86
N GLU A 56 1.20 -22.80 -2.65
CA GLU A 56 0.47 -22.04 -3.67
C GLU A 56 -0.38 -20.95 -3.02
N SER A 57 -0.46 -19.79 -3.66
CA SER A 57 -1.42 -18.74 -3.35
C SER A 57 -2.08 -18.25 -4.63
N LYS A 58 -3.41 -18.18 -4.67
CA LYS A 58 -4.18 -17.67 -5.82
C LYS A 58 -4.96 -16.44 -5.42
N TYR A 59 -4.85 -15.38 -6.21
CA TYR A 59 -5.57 -14.14 -6.00
C TYR A 59 -6.58 -13.92 -7.13
N PHE A 60 -7.82 -13.63 -6.73
CA PHE A 60 -8.98 -13.41 -7.59
C PHE A 60 -9.53 -12.01 -7.35
N GLU A 61 -9.99 -11.36 -8.42
CA GLU A 61 -10.69 -10.07 -8.38
C GLU A 61 -12.13 -10.19 -8.86
N ASP A 62 -12.96 -9.23 -8.45
CA ASP A 62 -14.35 -9.06 -8.88
C ASP A 62 -15.18 -10.37 -8.88
N GLY A 63 -15.03 -11.15 -7.81
CA GLY A 63 -15.58 -12.50 -7.66
C GLY A 63 -14.51 -13.56 -7.88
N ASP A 64 -14.62 -14.29 -9.00
CA ASP A 64 -13.82 -15.49 -9.29
C ASP A 64 -12.84 -15.30 -10.45
N GLU A 65 -12.56 -14.07 -10.88
CA GLU A 65 -11.57 -13.81 -11.94
C GLU A 65 -10.17 -14.00 -11.39
N LEU A 66 -9.50 -15.09 -11.76
CA LEU A 66 -8.12 -15.34 -11.37
C LEU A 66 -7.19 -14.29 -12.01
N VAL A 67 -6.44 -13.59 -11.16
CA VAL A 67 -5.48 -12.55 -11.60
C VAL A 67 -4.05 -13.01 -11.42
N TYR A 68 -3.72 -13.60 -10.27
CA TYR A 68 -2.36 -14.08 -9.98
C TYR A 68 -2.35 -15.48 -9.39
N ILE A 69 -1.37 -16.28 -9.79
CA ILE A 69 -0.95 -17.50 -9.10
C ILE A 69 0.49 -17.32 -8.62
N TYR A 70 0.73 -17.57 -7.35
CA TYR A 70 2.05 -17.68 -6.75
C TYR A 70 2.29 -19.14 -6.42
N THR A 71 3.38 -19.72 -6.90
CA THR A 71 3.81 -21.07 -6.51
C THR A 71 5.17 -21.00 -5.86
N TYR A 72 5.40 -21.87 -4.88
CA TYR A 72 6.60 -21.87 -4.08
C TYR A 72 7.26 -23.25 -4.10
N HIS A 73 8.55 -23.27 -4.38
CA HIS A 73 9.37 -24.47 -4.38
C HIS A 73 10.46 -24.35 -3.32
N TYR A 74 10.46 -25.30 -2.38
CA TYR A 74 11.40 -25.33 -1.27
C TYR A 74 12.51 -26.34 -1.53
N SER A 75 13.74 -25.93 -1.29
CA SER A 75 14.93 -26.80 -1.26
C SER A 75 15.84 -26.40 -0.11
N ALA A 76 16.91 -27.15 0.14
CA ALA A 76 17.77 -26.93 1.30
C ALA A 76 18.37 -25.51 1.30
N GLY A 77 17.86 -24.65 2.20
CA GLY A 77 18.28 -23.26 2.33
C GLY A 77 17.86 -22.36 1.15
N MET A 78 16.86 -22.74 0.36
CA MET A 78 16.42 -21.93 -0.77
C MET A 78 14.91 -22.07 -1.01
N VAL A 79 14.27 -20.94 -1.32
CA VAL A 79 12.88 -20.85 -1.74
C VAL A 79 12.83 -20.18 -3.10
N GLU A 80 12.05 -20.74 -4.01
CA GLU A 80 11.75 -20.15 -5.30
C GLU A 80 10.27 -19.82 -5.36
N GLU A 81 9.95 -18.57 -5.68
CA GLU A 81 8.61 -18.07 -5.91
C GLU A 81 8.42 -17.81 -7.40
N ILE A 82 7.40 -18.43 -7.99
CA ILE A 82 7.00 -18.19 -9.37
C ILE A 82 5.65 -17.48 -9.35
N ARG A 83 5.61 -16.28 -9.93
CA ARG A 83 4.45 -15.43 -10.07
C ARG A 83 3.93 -15.53 -11.50
N HIS A 84 2.71 -15.98 -11.66
CA HIS A 84 2.03 -16.02 -12.94
C HIS A 84 0.90 -14.98 -12.95
N SER A 85 0.97 -14.02 -13.87
CA SER A 85 -0.13 -13.09 -14.17
C SER A 85 -1.06 -13.71 -15.19
N ALA A 86 -2.26 -14.08 -14.78
CA ALA A 86 -3.23 -14.71 -15.66
C ALA A 86 -3.74 -13.73 -16.75
N ARG A 87 -3.80 -12.42 -16.42
CA ARG A 87 -4.26 -11.39 -17.36
C ARG A 87 -3.22 -11.09 -18.45
N GLU A 88 -1.96 -10.96 -18.06
CA GLU A 88 -0.87 -10.62 -18.99
C GLU A 88 -0.22 -11.85 -19.62
N ASN A 89 -0.52 -13.04 -19.08
CA ASN A 89 0.12 -14.30 -19.42
C ASN A 89 1.65 -14.21 -19.28
N THR A 90 2.11 -13.55 -18.22
CA THR A 90 3.52 -13.37 -17.88
C THR A 90 3.91 -14.21 -16.68
N GLU A 91 5.19 -14.58 -16.62
CA GLU A 91 5.77 -15.32 -15.50
C GLU A 91 7.01 -14.59 -14.99
N GLU A 92 7.06 -14.36 -13.68
CA GLU A 92 8.22 -13.81 -12.97
C GLU A 92 8.70 -14.85 -11.95
N LYS A 93 10.01 -15.05 -11.91
CA LYS A 93 10.65 -15.98 -10.98
C LYS A 93 11.57 -15.22 -10.02
N ILE A 94 11.36 -15.45 -8.73
CA ILE A 94 12.12 -14.85 -7.64
C ILE A 94 12.74 -15.98 -6.82
N ALA A 95 14.03 -15.87 -6.55
CA ALA A 95 14.76 -16.83 -5.73
C ALA A 95 15.20 -16.19 -4.42
N PHE A 96 15.12 -16.93 -3.33
CA PHE A 96 15.54 -16.55 -2.00
C PHE A 96 16.48 -17.62 -1.46
N LYS A 97 17.64 -17.23 -0.94
CA LYS A 97 18.61 -18.13 -0.32
C LYS A 97 18.81 -17.77 1.13
N TYR A 98 18.86 -18.78 1.99
CA TYR A 98 18.91 -18.65 3.43
C TYR A 98 20.12 -19.39 4.03
N GLU A 99 20.63 -18.84 5.12
CA GLU A 99 21.51 -19.54 6.06
C GLU A 99 20.79 -19.61 7.42
N GLY A 100 20.28 -20.81 7.75
CA GLY A 100 19.31 -20.96 8.84
C GLY A 100 18.04 -20.16 8.53
N GLU A 101 17.67 -19.26 9.44
CA GLU A 101 16.50 -18.36 9.29
C GLU A 101 16.85 -17.03 8.60
N ARG A 102 18.13 -16.78 8.29
CA ARG A 102 18.58 -15.50 7.72
C ARG A 102 18.56 -15.53 6.21
N LEU A 103 17.86 -14.58 5.58
CA LEU A 103 17.92 -14.36 4.14
C LEU A 103 19.29 -13.81 3.77
N ILE A 104 20.11 -14.54 3.01
CA ILE A 104 21.45 -14.10 2.61
C ILE A 104 21.50 -13.59 1.16
N GLN A 105 20.52 -13.98 0.34
CA GLN A 105 20.46 -13.55 -1.06
C GLN A 105 19.02 -13.58 -1.58
N ARG A 106 18.69 -12.63 -2.45
CA ARG A 106 17.44 -12.60 -3.22
C ARG A 106 17.74 -12.26 -4.67
N SER A 107 17.12 -12.94 -5.62
CA SER A 107 17.25 -12.63 -7.05
C SER A 107 15.88 -12.46 -7.69
N TYR A 108 15.72 -11.45 -8.55
CA TYR A 108 14.46 -11.12 -9.22
C TYR A 108 14.71 -10.38 -10.55
N PRO A 109 13.80 -10.44 -11.53
CA PRO A 109 13.96 -9.70 -12.77
C PRO A 109 13.75 -8.20 -12.57
N ASN A 110 14.57 -7.40 -13.24
CA ASN A 110 14.41 -5.97 -13.37
C ASN A 110 13.16 -5.68 -14.22
N LYS A 111 12.30 -4.78 -13.74
CA LYS A 111 11.05 -4.40 -14.42
C LYS A 111 11.27 -3.69 -15.75
N GLU A 112 12.43 -3.07 -15.96
CA GLU A 112 12.71 -2.27 -17.16
C GLU A 112 13.21 -3.12 -18.32
N ASP A 113 14.12 -4.07 -18.07
CA ASP A 113 14.81 -4.83 -19.13
C ASP A 113 14.78 -6.36 -18.93
N GLY A 114 14.19 -6.85 -17.83
CA GLY A 114 14.12 -8.27 -17.50
C GLY A 114 15.45 -8.88 -17.01
N SER A 115 16.53 -8.10 -16.91
CA SER A 115 17.81 -8.59 -16.38
C SER A 115 17.68 -9.02 -14.92
N ILE A 116 18.44 -10.02 -14.48
CA ILE A 116 18.34 -10.49 -13.10
C ILE A 116 19.12 -9.56 -12.17
N ILE A 117 18.43 -8.98 -11.20
CA ILE A 117 19.03 -8.30 -10.06
C ILE A 117 19.26 -9.31 -8.96
N THR A 118 20.41 -9.24 -8.30
CA THR A 118 20.75 -10.05 -7.12
C THR A 118 21.10 -9.15 -5.94
N GLU A 119 20.30 -9.23 -4.89
CA GLU A 119 20.55 -8.64 -3.59
C GLU A 119 21.31 -9.62 -2.70
N THR A 120 22.39 -9.16 -2.07
CA THR A 120 23.14 -9.91 -1.04
C THR A 120 22.98 -9.20 0.30
N TYR A 121 22.64 -9.96 1.33
CA TYR A 121 22.35 -9.45 2.67
C TYR A 121 23.50 -9.81 3.60
N TYR A 122 24.03 -8.81 4.29
CA TYR A 122 25.17 -8.94 5.18
C TYR A 122 24.71 -8.80 6.61
N TYR A 123 25.18 -9.69 7.47
CA TYR A 123 24.85 -9.72 8.89
C TYR A 123 26.12 -9.74 9.72
N ASP A 124 26.05 -9.15 10.90
CA ASP A 124 26.94 -9.52 11.99
C ASP A 124 26.29 -10.65 12.83
N GLU A 125 26.84 -10.94 14.02
CA GLU A 125 26.26 -11.96 14.91
C GLU A 125 24.79 -11.66 15.29
N LYS A 126 24.35 -10.40 15.20
CA LYS A 126 23.18 -9.89 15.91
C LYS A 126 22.13 -9.22 15.01
N SER A 127 22.51 -8.67 13.85
CA SER A 127 21.71 -7.76 13.03
C SER A 127 22.14 -7.73 11.57
N LEU A 128 21.24 -7.26 10.70
CA LEU A 128 21.56 -6.89 9.32
C LEU A 128 22.46 -5.64 9.32
N THR A 129 23.58 -5.69 8.63
CA THR A 129 24.57 -4.60 8.54
C THR A 129 24.64 -3.99 7.16
N GLY A 130 24.13 -4.66 6.12
CA GLY A 130 24.02 -4.08 4.80
C GLY A 130 23.28 -4.94 3.80
N VAL A 131 22.92 -4.32 2.67
CA VAL A 131 22.37 -5.01 1.49
C VAL A 131 23.07 -4.45 0.26
N THR A 132 23.47 -5.31 -0.67
CA THR A 132 24.01 -4.86 -1.96
C THR A 132 23.25 -5.48 -3.11
N GLY A 133 22.67 -4.64 -3.97
CA GLY A 133 22.04 -5.04 -5.22
C GLY A 133 23.04 -4.99 -6.37
N ARG A 134 23.10 -6.07 -7.16
CA ARG A 134 23.92 -6.18 -8.38
C ARG A 134 23.07 -6.56 -9.58
N ASP A 135 23.40 -6.05 -10.75
CA ASP A 135 22.78 -6.46 -12.01
C ASP A 135 23.29 -7.83 -12.50
N GLY A 136 22.81 -8.27 -13.68
CA GLY A 136 23.22 -9.54 -14.29
C GLY A 136 24.69 -9.60 -14.72
N ALA A 137 25.37 -8.45 -14.82
CA ALA A 137 26.81 -8.37 -15.07
C ALA A 137 27.64 -8.34 -13.77
N GLY A 138 26.98 -8.34 -12.61
CA GLY A 138 27.61 -8.25 -11.29
C GLY A 138 28.00 -6.82 -10.89
N ILE A 139 27.54 -5.81 -11.63
CA ILE A 139 27.78 -4.40 -11.32
C ILE A 139 26.87 -4.01 -10.17
N GLU A 140 27.43 -3.33 -9.17
CA GLU A 140 26.66 -2.81 -8.04
C GLU A 140 25.76 -1.66 -8.48
N ILE A 141 24.45 -1.83 -8.30
CA ILE A 141 23.43 -0.86 -8.73
C ILE A 141 22.86 -0.09 -7.54
N PHE A 142 22.85 -0.69 -6.36
CA PHE A 142 22.53 0.01 -5.12
C PHE A 142 23.14 -0.68 -3.90
N LYS A 143 23.21 0.06 -2.78
CA LYS A 143 23.69 -0.44 -1.51
C LYS A 143 22.99 0.21 -0.32
N TRP A 144 22.67 -0.60 0.69
CA TRP A 144 22.28 -0.18 2.03
C TRP A 144 23.40 -0.50 3.02
N ASN A 145 23.68 0.42 3.95
CA ASN A 145 24.52 0.19 5.12
C ASN A 145 23.73 0.52 6.39
N TYR A 146 23.88 -0.33 7.41
CA TYR A 146 23.23 -0.15 8.70
C TYR A 146 24.28 -0.17 9.80
N ILE A 147 24.24 0.83 10.67
CA ILE A 147 25.01 0.85 11.91
C ILE A 147 24.02 0.87 13.05
N CYS A 148 24.11 -0.13 13.93
CA CYS A 148 23.28 -0.23 15.11
C CYS A 148 24.11 -0.04 16.38
N ASP A 149 23.44 0.33 17.46
CA ASP A 149 24.04 0.35 18.78
C ASP A 149 24.15 -1.07 19.37
N THR A 150 24.67 -1.17 20.61
CA THR A 150 24.81 -2.46 21.29
C THR A 150 23.50 -3.18 21.61
N GLN A 151 22.36 -2.45 21.60
CA GLN A 151 21.02 -2.97 21.84
C GLN A 151 20.23 -3.19 20.53
N LYS A 152 20.89 -3.04 19.38
CA LYS A 152 20.38 -3.24 18.02
C LYS A 152 19.41 -2.15 17.53
N TYR A 153 19.42 -0.98 18.16
CA TYR A 153 18.70 0.17 17.62
C TYR A 153 19.51 0.79 16.47
N PRO A 154 18.87 1.11 15.32
CA PRO A 154 19.57 1.72 14.20
C PRO A 154 20.05 3.11 14.60
N LEU A 155 21.35 3.37 14.46
CA LEU A 155 21.97 4.67 14.65
C LEU A 155 22.12 5.40 13.31
N ILE A 156 22.52 4.67 12.27
CA ILE A 156 22.71 5.19 10.92
C ILE A 156 22.15 4.19 9.90
N GLU A 157 21.42 4.72 8.92
CA GLU A 157 21.07 4.00 7.69
C GLU A 157 21.55 4.82 6.50
N GLU A 158 22.28 4.20 5.57
CA GLU A 158 22.70 4.84 4.33
C GLU A 158 22.23 4.01 3.15
N TYR A 159 21.67 4.67 2.15
CA TYR A 159 21.31 4.08 0.87
C TYR A 159 21.97 4.84 -0.26
N ILE A 160 22.55 4.11 -1.20
CA ILE A 160 23.14 4.65 -2.41
C ILE A 160 22.52 3.93 -3.60
N ASP A 161 21.95 4.68 -4.54
CA ASP A 161 21.54 4.21 -5.86
C ASP A 161 22.55 4.71 -6.89
N TYR A 162 23.39 3.82 -7.39
CA TYR A 162 24.48 4.18 -8.31
C TYR A 162 23.98 4.52 -9.71
N ILE A 163 22.79 4.03 -10.09
CA ILE A 163 22.20 4.32 -11.40
C ILE A 163 21.58 5.71 -11.40
N LYS A 164 20.85 6.05 -10.34
CA LYS A 164 20.14 7.33 -10.24
C LYS A 164 20.95 8.43 -9.57
N ASN A 165 22.17 8.11 -9.13
CA ASN A 165 23.03 8.94 -8.30
C ASN A 165 22.27 9.54 -7.10
N ILE A 166 21.53 8.69 -6.39
CA ILE A 166 20.77 9.08 -5.19
C ILE A 166 21.53 8.60 -3.96
N TRP A 167 21.70 9.49 -2.99
CA TRP A 167 22.20 9.17 -1.67
C TRP A 167 21.16 9.53 -0.62
N ILE A 168 20.76 8.56 0.20
CA ILE A 168 19.91 8.79 1.36
C ILE A 168 20.71 8.44 2.60
N SER A 169 20.67 9.31 3.61
CA SER A 169 21.23 9.03 4.93
C SER A 169 20.20 9.34 6.01
N ARG A 170 20.10 8.45 6.98
CA ARG A 170 19.28 8.62 8.18
C ARG A 170 20.15 8.47 9.41
N THR A 171 19.98 9.37 10.37
CA THR A 171 20.64 9.29 11.66
C THR A 171 19.61 9.37 12.77
N PHE A 172 19.77 8.51 13.77
CA PHE A 172 18.84 8.39 14.88
C PHE A 172 19.58 8.63 16.19
N GLU A 173 18.96 9.41 17.08
CA GLU A 173 19.44 9.64 18.43
C GLU A 173 18.36 9.20 19.41
N TYR A 174 18.75 8.43 20.42
CA TYR A 174 17.87 7.89 21.44
C TYR A 174 18.27 8.40 22.83
N ASP A 175 17.31 8.40 23.75
CA ASP A 175 17.61 8.59 25.17
C ASP A 175 18.11 7.30 25.83
N GLN A 176 18.40 7.36 27.14
CA GLN A 176 18.87 6.21 27.92
C GLN A 176 17.84 5.06 28.02
N ASN A 177 16.56 5.32 27.71
CA ASN A 177 15.48 4.34 27.70
C ASN A 177 15.17 3.87 26.27
N HIS A 178 15.98 4.24 25.28
CA HIS A 178 15.78 3.95 23.86
C HIS A 178 14.53 4.57 23.24
N SER A 179 14.05 5.68 23.82
CA SER A 179 13.06 6.51 23.16
C SER A 179 13.74 7.38 22.12
N LEU A 180 13.23 7.38 20.89
CA LEU A 180 13.75 8.19 19.80
C LEU A 180 13.59 9.68 20.14
N LEU A 181 14.70 10.41 20.21
CA LEU A 181 14.75 11.85 20.50
C LEU A 181 14.84 12.68 19.22
N LYS A 182 15.63 12.21 18.26
CA LYS A 182 15.91 12.95 17.04
C LYS A 182 16.15 12.00 15.87
N TYR A 183 15.67 12.43 14.72
CA TYR A 183 15.80 11.74 13.44
C TYR A 183 16.23 12.76 12.39
N ILE A 184 17.35 12.52 11.72
CA ILE A 184 17.83 13.35 10.60
C ILE A 184 17.67 12.53 9.34
N HIS A 185 17.03 13.10 8.32
CA HIS A 185 16.94 12.53 6.98
C HIS A 185 17.64 13.46 6.01
N SER A 186 18.60 12.92 5.25
CA SER A 186 19.24 13.61 4.13
C SER A 186 18.96 12.83 2.87
N LEU A 187 18.47 13.51 1.83
CA LEU A 187 18.37 12.98 0.48
C LEU A 187 19.19 13.89 -0.43
N GLU A 188 20.17 13.32 -1.12
CA GLU A 188 21.07 13.99 -2.04
C GLU A 188 20.95 13.34 -3.42
N THR A 189 20.94 14.18 -4.44
CA THR A 189 20.84 13.85 -5.86
C THR A 189 21.85 14.71 -6.61
N ASP A 190 22.05 14.48 -7.91
CA ASP A 190 22.91 15.33 -8.75
C ASP A 190 22.59 16.83 -8.67
N SER A 191 21.31 17.17 -8.55
CA SER A 191 20.83 18.56 -8.67
C SER A 191 20.48 19.22 -7.35
N ASP A 192 20.17 18.42 -6.33
CA ASP A 192 19.57 18.94 -5.10
C ASP A 192 19.95 18.08 -3.90
N LYS A 193 19.95 18.73 -2.74
CA LYS A 193 20.09 18.10 -1.44
C LYS A 193 18.96 18.60 -0.57
N THR A 194 18.26 17.71 0.10
CA THR A 194 17.23 18.03 1.09
C THR A 194 17.62 17.42 2.42
N ILE A 195 17.47 18.19 3.49
CA ILE A 195 17.73 17.73 4.85
C ILE A 195 16.49 18.05 5.68
N THR A 196 15.97 17.05 6.39
CA THR A 196 14.87 17.20 7.33
C THR A 196 15.33 16.71 8.69
N ILE A 197 15.11 17.52 9.72
CA ILE A 197 15.39 17.14 11.11
C ILE A 197 14.06 17.00 11.82
N THR A 198 13.82 15.87 12.44
CA THR A 198 12.66 15.62 13.28
C THR A 198 13.10 15.50 14.72
N ILE A 199 12.45 16.23 15.62
CA ILE A 199 12.69 16.17 17.06
C ILE A 199 11.43 15.65 17.73
N PHE A 200 11.60 14.70 18.65
CA PHE A 200 10.54 14.12 19.46
C PHE A 200 10.69 14.63 20.89
N THR A 201 9.62 15.19 21.42
CA THR A 201 9.54 15.65 22.81
C THR A 201 8.21 15.22 23.41
N TYR A 202 8.06 15.35 24.73
CA TYR A 202 6.79 15.07 25.41
C TYR A 202 6.22 16.34 26.02
N SER A 203 4.91 16.50 25.93
CA SER A 203 4.18 17.55 26.64
C SER A 203 4.19 17.29 28.15
N ARG A 204 3.77 18.27 28.96
CA ARG A 204 3.59 18.07 30.41
C ARG A 204 2.52 17.03 30.74
N GLU A 205 1.59 16.79 29.82
CA GLU A 205 0.49 15.84 29.96
C GLU A 205 0.87 14.44 29.46
N GLY A 206 2.07 14.28 28.89
CA GLY A 206 2.59 13.01 28.38
C GLY A 206 2.33 12.78 26.88
N ASP A 207 1.77 13.75 26.16
CA ASP A 207 1.55 13.66 24.72
C ASP A 207 2.88 13.72 23.97
N LEU A 208 3.04 12.86 22.96
CA LEU A 208 4.22 12.90 22.09
C LEU A 208 4.08 14.06 21.10
N ILE A 209 5.12 14.88 21.02
CA ILE A 209 5.21 16.01 20.10
C ILE A 209 6.34 15.73 19.11
N LYS A 210 5.98 15.64 17.82
CA LYS A 210 6.90 15.51 16.69
C LYS A 210 7.04 16.87 16.00
N SER A 211 8.24 17.45 16.01
CA SER A 211 8.55 18.72 15.35
C SER A 211 9.49 18.48 14.17
N ILE A 212 9.11 18.93 12.97
CA ILE A 212 9.82 18.73 11.71
C ILE A 212 10.44 20.06 11.27
N TYR A 213 11.73 20.04 10.96
CA TYR A 213 12.51 21.20 10.57
C TYR A 213 13.17 21.01 9.21
N ASP A 214 13.24 22.09 8.43
CA ASP A 214 14.07 22.19 7.23
C ASP A 214 15.53 22.42 7.65
N GLY A 215 16.38 21.41 7.40
CA GLY A 215 17.78 21.40 7.80
C GLY A 215 18.66 22.39 7.03
N HIS A 216 18.23 22.90 5.87
CA HIS A 216 18.99 23.89 5.11
C HIS A 216 18.75 25.31 5.61
N LYS A 217 17.51 25.62 5.95
CA LYS A 217 17.08 26.97 6.32
C LYS A 217 17.22 27.23 7.82
N LYS A 218 18.44 27.18 8.37
CA LYS A 218 18.70 27.45 9.80
C LYS A 218 17.81 26.61 10.75
N ASN A 219 17.48 25.36 10.39
CA ASN A 219 16.55 24.51 11.13
C ASN A 219 15.20 25.19 11.35
N LYS A 220 14.59 25.68 10.26
CA LYS A 220 13.28 26.32 10.28
C LYS A 220 12.20 25.28 10.56
N LEU A 221 11.31 25.54 11.52
CA LEU A 221 10.16 24.68 11.80
C LEU A 221 9.17 24.67 10.61
N VAL A 222 8.82 23.48 10.15
CA VAL A 222 7.91 23.23 9.02
C VAL A 222 6.56 22.72 9.51
N GLU A 223 6.59 21.76 10.44
CA GLU A 223 5.38 21.13 10.95
C GLU A 223 5.56 20.69 12.41
N THR A 224 4.49 20.73 13.19
CA THR A 224 4.39 20.06 14.49
C THR A 224 3.16 19.16 14.51
N VAL A 225 3.36 17.89 14.86
CA VAL A 225 2.29 16.91 15.06
C VAL A 225 2.28 16.47 16.52
N ILE A 226 1.10 16.50 17.14
CA ILE A 226 0.87 16.07 18.52
C ILE A 226 0.09 14.77 18.48
N PHE A 227 0.55 13.79 19.24
CA PHE A 227 -0.07 12.49 19.43
C PHE A 227 -0.48 12.35 20.89
N ASP A 228 -1.65 11.76 21.12
CA ASP A 228 -2.04 11.40 22.48
C ASP A 228 -1.19 10.22 23.02
N LYS A 229 -1.45 9.83 24.26
CA LYS A 229 -0.80 8.69 24.93
C LYS A 229 -1.00 7.34 24.23
N GLU A 230 -1.97 7.22 23.32
CA GLU A 230 -2.23 6.01 22.52
C GLU A 230 -1.54 6.09 21.14
N SER A 231 -0.68 7.09 20.94
CA SER A 231 0.02 7.38 19.69
C SER A 231 -0.92 7.73 18.53
N LEU A 232 -2.13 8.21 18.82
CA LEU A 232 -3.04 8.70 17.79
C LEU A 232 -2.78 10.19 17.55
N PRO A 233 -2.63 10.64 16.29
CA PRO A 233 -2.41 12.05 16.01
C PRO A 233 -3.67 12.82 16.40
N VAL A 234 -3.55 13.76 17.32
CA VAL A 234 -4.66 14.61 17.77
C VAL A 234 -4.65 15.98 17.09
N LYS A 235 -3.47 16.44 16.67
CA LYS A 235 -3.31 17.77 16.07
C LYS A 235 -2.08 17.86 15.18
N SER A 236 -2.17 18.60 14.07
CA SER A 236 -1.03 19.02 13.24
C SER A 236 -1.09 20.52 12.96
N ILE A 237 0.07 21.19 12.96
CA ILE A 237 0.25 22.61 12.61
C ILE A 237 1.36 22.72 11.57
N GLU A 238 1.07 23.35 10.43
CA GLU A 238 2.06 23.70 9.40
C GLU A 238 2.50 25.16 9.57
N TYR A 239 3.76 25.49 9.28
CA TYR A 239 4.34 26.82 9.47
C TYR A 239 4.90 27.44 8.17
N ASP A 240 4.70 28.75 8.00
CA ASP A 240 5.25 29.53 6.89
C ASP A 240 6.76 29.82 7.07
N ASP A 241 7.38 30.51 6.09
CA ASP A 241 8.80 30.92 6.12
C ASP A 241 9.21 31.79 7.31
N ASN A 242 8.27 32.38 8.02
CA ASN A 242 8.49 33.22 9.20
C ASN A 242 8.12 32.51 10.52
N GLY A 243 7.81 31.21 10.47
CA GLY A 243 7.37 30.43 11.64
C GLY A 243 5.95 30.74 12.09
N ARG A 244 5.11 31.33 11.24
CA ARG A 244 3.70 31.59 11.54
C ARG A 244 2.86 30.37 11.16
N PRO A 245 1.87 29.96 11.99
CA PRO A 245 0.96 28.89 11.62
C PRO A 245 0.21 29.23 10.32
N LEU A 246 0.34 28.36 9.33
CA LEU A 246 -0.35 28.46 8.03
C LEU A 246 -1.64 27.63 8.06
N LYS A 247 -1.58 26.41 8.58
CA LYS A 247 -2.71 25.48 8.67
C LYS A 247 -2.73 24.78 10.02
N HIS A 248 -3.92 24.39 10.45
CA HIS A 248 -4.16 23.71 11.70
C HIS A 248 -5.20 22.61 11.51
N TYR A 249 -4.81 21.38 11.78
CA TYR A 249 -5.64 20.19 11.70
C TYR A 249 -5.88 19.65 13.11
N LYS A 250 -7.14 19.35 13.44
CA LYS A 250 -7.53 18.65 14.66
C LYS A 250 -8.18 17.33 14.24
N TYR A 251 -7.72 16.23 14.83
CA TYR A 251 -8.26 14.90 14.54
C TYR A 251 -9.17 14.48 15.70
N GLU A 252 -10.36 13.99 15.38
CA GLU A 252 -11.29 13.39 16.35
C GLU A 252 -11.45 11.92 15.96
N PHE A 253 -10.67 11.04 16.60
CA PHE A 253 -10.80 9.60 16.37
C PHE A 253 -11.99 9.05 17.18
N ARG A 254 -12.95 8.41 16.49
CA ARG A 254 -14.11 7.77 17.11
C ARG A 254 -13.95 6.24 17.04
N GLN A 255 -13.44 5.64 18.13
CA GLN A 255 -13.51 4.23 18.56
C GLN A 255 -13.19 3.08 17.58
N PHE A 256 -12.35 2.14 18.02
CA PHE A 256 -12.24 0.80 17.47
C PHE A 256 -13.23 -0.14 18.19
N TYR A 257 -14.16 -0.76 17.45
CA TYR A 257 -15.01 -1.84 17.97
C TYR A 257 -14.34 -3.19 17.73
N SER A 258 -14.13 -3.97 18.80
CA SER A 258 -13.51 -5.32 18.75
C SER A 258 -14.49 -6.45 19.08
N GLU A 259 -15.80 -6.18 19.11
CA GLU A 259 -16.79 -7.26 19.27
C GLU A 259 -16.91 -8.07 17.99
N LYS A 260 -17.23 -9.38 18.11
CA LYS A 260 -17.55 -10.25 16.98
C LYS A 260 -18.73 -9.65 16.21
N ILE A 261 -18.45 -8.86 15.17
CA ILE A 261 -19.49 -8.31 14.31
C ILE A 261 -20.02 -9.47 13.46
N VAL A 262 -21.29 -9.83 13.67
CA VAL A 262 -22.02 -10.71 12.76
C VAL A 262 -22.38 -9.86 11.55
N ILE A 263 -21.54 -9.90 10.52
CA ILE A 263 -21.75 -9.16 9.28
C ILE A 263 -22.63 -10.01 8.37
N ASP A 264 -23.94 -9.77 8.44
CA ASP A 264 -24.89 -10.21 7.42
C ASP A 264 -24.79 -9.23 6.24
N SER A 265 -24.53 -9.75 5.03
CA SER A 265 -24.42 -8.95 3.82
C SER A 265 -25.67 -8.09 3.56
N LYS A 266 -26.84 -8.52 4.05
CA LYS A 266 -28.08 -7.73 3.98
C LYS A 266 -28.03 -6.47 4.84
N ILE A 267 -27.29 -6.48 5.95
CA ILE A 267 -27.12 -5.31 6.83
C ILE A 267 -26.17 -4.29 6.18
N MET A 268 -25.26 -4.75 5.31
CA MET A 268 -24.32 -3.89 4.58
C MET A 268 -24.96 -3.11 3.43
N MET A 269 -26.08 -3.59 2.89
CA MET A 269 -26.82 -2.95 1.80
C MET A 269 -27.69 -1.77 2.27
N THR A 270 -27.08 -0.80 2.95
CA THR A 270 -27.76 0.47 3.27
C THR A 270 -27.91 1.31 2.00
N GLU A 271 -28.93 2.17 1.94
CA GLU A 271 -29.11 3.12 0.82
C GLU A 271 -27.85 3.97 0.57
N GLU A 272 -27.16 4.34 1.64
CA GLU A 272 -25.94 5.13 1.56
C GLU A 272 -24.77 4.34 0.98
N ASN A 273 -24.55 3.09 1.39
CA ASN A 273 -23.52 2.21 0.83
C ASN A 273 -23.80 1.89 -0.64
N ILE A 274 -25.06 1.63 -0.97
CA ILE A 274 -25.53 1.40 -2.34
C ILE A 274 -25.24 2.62 -3.22
N LYS A 275 -25.58 3.82 -2.73
CA LYS A 275 -25.32 5.07 -3.45
C LYS A 275 -23.83 5.32 -3.61
N MET A 276 -23.03 5.09 -2.56
CA MET A 276 -21.58 5.23 -2.59
C MET A 276 -20.92 4.33 -3.63
N GLU A 277 -21.29 3.05 -3.65
CA GLU A 277 -20.78 2.09 -4.63
C GLU A 277 -21.24 2.46 -6.05
N CYS A 278 -22.49 2.92 -6.20
CA CYS A 278 -22.95 3.44 -7.48
C CYS A 278 -22.13 4.64 -7.98
N THR A 279 -21.80 5.58 -7.09
CA THR A 279 -20.90 6.71 -7.39
C THR A 279 -19.50 6.22 -7.75
N ARG A 280 -18.95 5.23 -7.03
CA ARG A 280 -17.63 4.65 -7.32
C ARG A 280 -17.58 4.03 -8.72
N ASN A 281 -18.60 3.25 -9.07
CA ASN A 281 -18.74 2.68 -10.42
C ASN A 281 -18.85 3.77 -11.48
N MET A 282 -19.54 4.87 -11.19
CA MET A 282 -19.64 6.00 -12.11
C MET A 282 -18.29 6.67 -12.36
N ARG A 283 -17.50 6.95 -11.31
CA ARG A 283 -16.13 7.50 -11.48
C ARG A 283 -15.22 6.57 -12.28
N LEU A 284 -15.31 5.27 -12.04
CA LEU A 284 -14.54 4.28 -12.78
C LEU A 284 -14.87 4.32 -14.27
N ILE A 285 -16.16 4.37 -14.63
CA ILE A 285 -16.61 4.47 -16.01
C ILE A 285 -16.14 5.77 -16.64
N GLU A 286 -16.34 6.90 -15.97
CA GLU A 286 -15.91 8.23 -16.42
C GLU A 286 -14.41 8.29 -16.72
N GLY A 287 -13.56 7.84 -15.80
CA GLY A 287 -12.11 7.83 -16.03
C GLY A 287 -11.70 6.96 -17.23
N ASN A 288 -12.43 5.87 -17.50
CA ASN A 288 -12.17 5.03 -18.68
C ASN A 288 -12.69 5.64 -19.99
N ILE A 289 -13.76 6.44 -19.94
CA ILE A 289 -14.22 7.25 -21.08
C ILE A 289 -13.16 8.31 -21.43
N ASP A 290 -12.59 8.96 -20.43
CA ASP A 290 -11.55 9.97 -20.62
C ASP A 290 -10.29 9.35 -21.22
N LEU A 291 -9.82 8.23 -20.67
CA LEU A 291 -8.66 7.49 -21.18
C LEU A 291 -8.88 7.09 -22.65
N TYR A 292 -10.04 6.51 -22.98
CA TYR A 292 -10.40 6.16 -24.34
C TYR A 292 -10.38 7.39 -25.26
N SER A 293 -10.92 8.51 -24.80
CA SER A 293 -11.01 9.74 -25.58
C SER A 293 -9.63 10.33 -25.88
N ILE A 294 -8.71 10.27 -24.91
CA ILE A 294 -7.31 10.68 -25.07
C ILE A 294 -6.60 9.81 -26.10
N GLU A 295 -6.75 8.48 -26.01
CA GLU A 295 -6.05 7.55 -26.90
C GLU A 295 -6.60 7.52 -28.33
N LYS A 296 -7.92 7.60 -28.48
CA LYS A 296 -8.60 7.45 -29.78
C LYS A 296 -8.93 8.79 -30.44
N GLY A 297 -8.73 9.90 -29.72
CA GLY A 297 -9.08 11.24 -30.18
C GLY A 297 -10.60 11.46 -30.34
N LYS A 298 -11.42 10.58 -29.78
CA LYS A 298 -12.89 10.64 -29.83
C LYS A 298 -13.51 9.87 -28.66
N SER A 299 -14.68 10.29 -28.20
CA SER A 299 -15.44 9.55 -27.19
C SER A 299 -15.95 8.20 -27.70
N PRO A 300 -16.13 7.20 -26.82
CA PRO A 300 -16.73 5.93 -27.22
C PRO A 300 -18.18 6.12 -27.67
N GLU A 301 -18.69 5.23 -28.51
CA GLU A 301 -20.10 5.30 -28.97
C GLU A 301 -21.10 4.90 -27.87
N ASN A 302 -20.67 4.01 -26.96
CA ASN A 302 -21.44 3.49 -25.84
C ASN A 302 -20.47 2.79 -24.86
N LEU A 303 -20.99 2.36 -23.72
CA LEU A 303 -20.17 1.73 -22.67
C LEU A 303 -19.62 0.35 -23.07
N ASP A 304 -20.29 -0.39 -23.96
CA ASP A 304 -19.78 -1.67 -24.45
C ASP A 304 -18.51 -1.50 -25.29
N THR A 305 -18.33 -0.33 -25.91
CA THR A 305 -17.10 0.01 -26.63
C THR A 305 -15.88 0.00 -25.69
N LEU A 306 -16.04 0.43 -24.43
CA LEU A 306 -14.96 0.39 -23.44
C LEU A 306 -14.56 -1.05 -23.13
N VAL A 307 -15.55 -1.96 -23.04
CA VAL A 307 -15.29 -3.37 -22.80
C VAL A 307 -14.61 -4.03 -24.00
N LYS A 308 -15.15 -3.81 -25.20
CA LYS A 308 -14.58 -4.38 -26.45
C LYS A 308 -13.17 -3.87 -26.76
N SER A 309 -12.85 -2.65 -26.35
CA SER A 309 -11.54 -2.04 -26.54
C SER A 309 -10.57 -2.31 -25.39
N GLY A 310 -10.96 -3.10 -24.39
CA GLY A 310 -10.11 -3.48 -23.27
C GLY A 310 -9.86 -2.39 -22.23
N HIS A 311 -10.56 -1.24 -22.31
CA HIS A 311 -10.48 -0.19 -21.29
C HIS A 311 -11.22 -0.61 -20.02
N LEU A 312 -12.28 -1.42 -20.16
CA LEU A 312 -12.93 -2.11 -19.06
C LEU A 312 -12.86 -3.62 -19.31
N SER A 313 -12.59 -4.43 -18.27
CA SER A 313 -12.73 -5.89 -18.36
C SER A 313 -14.21 -6.29 -18.48
N LYS A 314 -15.07 -5.60 -17.73
CA LYS A 314 -16.54 -5.72 -17.76
C LYS A 314 -17.18 -4.41 -17.31
N LEU A 315 -18.45 -4.23 -17.68
CA LEU A 315 -19.21 -3.10 -17.18
C LEU A 315 -19.62 -3.36 -15.72
N PRO A 316 -19.36 -2.43 -14.78
CA PRO A 316 -19.80 -2.61 -13.40
C PRO A 316 -21.33 -2.62 -13.34
N LYS A 317 -21.88 -3.35 -12.37
CA LYS A 317 -23.32 -3.42 -12.11
C LYS A 317 -23.68 -2.51 -10.96
N CYS A 318 -24.78 -1.78 -11.09
CA CYS A 318 -25.34 -1.06 -9.95
C CYS A 318 -25.83 -2.08 -8.90
N PRO A 319 -25.59 -1.85 -7.60
CA PRO A 319 -26.08 -2.75 -6.54
C PRO A 319 -27.61 -2.90 -6.47
N ARG A 320 -28.35 -2.01 -7.15
CA ARG A 320 -29.82 -2.02 -7.29
C ARG A 320 -30.27 -2.46 -8.68
N ASP A 321 -29.42 -3.19 -9.41
CA ASP A 321 -29.67 -3.66 -10.79
C ASP A 321 -29.95 -2.54 -11.81
N GLY A 322 -29.55 -1.29 -11.47
CA GLY A 322 -29.53 -0.18 -12.40
C GLY A 322 -28.51 -0.36 -13.53
N ARG A 323 -28.80 0.23 -14.68
CA ARG A 323 -27.90 0.26 -15.84
C ARG A 323 -27.23 1.62 -15.94
N TYR A 324 -25.95 1.61 -16.29
CA TYR A 324 -25.20 2.83 -16.58
C TYR A 324 -25.35 3.23 -18.03
N SER A 325 -25.39 4.53 -18.28
CA SER A 325 -25.44 5.15 -19.60
C SER A 325 -24.76 6.51 -19.53
N PHE A 326 -24.15 6.98 -20.61
CA PHE A 326 -23.65 8.35 -20.68
C PHE A 326 -24.16 9.08 -21.91
N SER A 327 -24.08 10.40 -21.84
CA SER A 327 -24.31 11.32 -22.94
C SER A 327 -23.33 12.49 -22.82
N LEU A 328 -23.03 13.15 -23.93
CA LEU A 328 -22.30 14.42 -23.91
C LEU A 328 -23.32 15.55 -24.06
N THR A 329 -23.17 16.62 -23.27
CA THR A 329 -23.94 17.85 -23.48
C THR A 329 -23.50 18.55 -24.76
N GLU A 330 -24.24 19.57 -25.21
CA GLU A 330 -23.84 20.40 -26.37
C GLU A 330 -22.45 21.04 -26.17
N ASP A 331 -22.09 21.35 -24.93
CA ASP A 331 -20.78 21.90 -24.54
C ASP A 331 -19.69 20.82 -24.38
N GLY A 332 -20.01 19.55 -24.70
CA GLY A 332 -19.07 18.43 -24.60
C GLY A 332 -18.84 17.90 -23.19
N LEU A 333 -19.65 18.31 -22.19
CA LEU A 333 -19.53 17.79 -20.82
C LEU A 333 -20.10 16.37 -20.74
N LEU A 334 -19.34 15.47 -20.12
CA LEU A 334 -19.78 14.11 -19.87
C LEU A 334 -20.88 14.09 -18.81
N ASN A 335 -22.02 13.51 -19.16
CA ASN A 335 -23.12 13.24 -18.26
C ASN A 335 -23.31 11.72 -18.15
N LEU A 336 -22.79 11.14 -17.08
CA LEU A 336 -22.94 9.73 -16.75
C LEU A 336 -24.13 9.55 -15.80
N ASN A 337 -24.96 8.55 -16.06
CA ASN A 337 -26.22 8.34 -15.37
C ASN A 337 -26.42 6.86 -15.03
N CYS A 338 -26.94 6.59 -13.83
CA CYS A 338 -27.47 5.30 -13.45
C CYS A 338 -29.00 5.31 -13.57
N SER A 339 -29.61 4.29 -14.18
CA SER A 339 -31.06 4.23 -14.35
C SER A 339 -31.85 4.18 -13.04
N PHE A 340 -31.21 3.87 -11.92
CA PHE A 340 -31.83 3.83 -10.59
C PHE A 340 -31.51 5.09 -9.78
N HIS A 341 -30.24 5.48 -9.69
CA HIS A 341 -29.80 6.60 -8.84
C HIS A 341 -29.72 7.95 -9.54
N GLY A 342 -29.93 7.97 -10.86
CA GLY A 342 -29.73 9.16 -11.67
C GLY A 342 -28.25 9.51 -11.87
N ASN A 343 -28.00 10.79 -12.14
CA ASN A 343 -26.67 11.36 -12.06
C ASN A 343 -26.40 11.74 -10.60
N LEU A 344 -25.24 11.33 -10.09
CA LEU A 344 -24.82 11.51 -8.71
C LEU A 344 -23.78 12.64 -8.54
N TYR A 345 -23.56 13.43 -9.60
CA TYR A 345 -22.70 14.63 -9.63
C TYR A 345 -23.51 15.91 -9.90
#